data_AF-A0A2Z6D2N8-F1
#
_entry.id   AF-A0A2Z6D2N8-F1
#
_cell.length_a   1.000
_cell.length_b   1.000
_cell.length_c   1.000
_cell.angle_alpha   90.00
_cell.angle_beta   90.00
_cell.angle_gamma   90.00
#
_symmetry.space_group_name_H-M   'P 1'
#
loop_
_entity.id
_entity.type
_entity.pdbx_description
1 polymer ?
#
loop_
_entity_poly.entity_id
_entity_poly.type
_entity_poly.pdbx_seq_one_letter_code
_entity_poly.pdbx_strand_id
1 'polypeptide(L)'
;MKQVVKQVKERNKVKLENRGIKYQLWRLDDSEFRNLRFKSLPIRDDYMLYVHLDLLGRDDKDKLNLAQIFVTLTYLFGDSSNWIDDWKGTFSFPILLILEKLQGKFFYLLDIYDNRGTLYFIFYRILEADVEGYDTQILREPFELEFSRQEINHFISYFHGYLEGCFKSIKALLPSENFFRKIGSNHIIYGYKDDDYFEEHYESQEEYQVAIENLELMGISSKTIQDVNSLLQMITSGTVANE
;
A
#
# COMPACT_ATOMS: atom_id res chain seq x y z
N MET A 1 10.27 25.68 30.68
CA MET A 1 9.80 25.22 29.36
C MET A 1 10.52 23.91 29.05
N LYS A 2 9.80 22.79 28.84
CA LYS A 2 10.44 21.56 28.37
C LYS A 2 10.56 21.62 26.85
N GLN A 3 11.77 21.69 26.32
CA GLN A 3 11.99 21.45 24.89
C GLN A 3 11.69 19.98 24.63
N VAL A 4 10.58 19.70 23.95
CA VAL A 4 10.33 18.37 23.38
C VAL A 4 11.28 18.24 22.20
N VAL A 5 12.40 17.53 22.40
CA VAL A 5 13.27 17.11 21.30
C VAL A 5 12.46 16.15 20.45
N LYS A 6 11.94 16.66 19.33
CA LYS A 6 11.17 15.86 18.38
C LYS A 6 12.14 14.91 17.69
N GLN A 7 12.25 13.68 18.20
CA GLN A 7 13.04 12.62 17.56
C GLN A 7 12.65 12.56 16.08
N VAL A 8 13.64 12.67 15.20
CA VAL A 8 13.42 12.56 13.76
C VAL A 8 13.26 11.07 13.47
N LYS A 9 12.01 10.60 13.43
CA LYS A 9 11.65 9.25 13.00
C LYS A 9 12.32 9.00 11.65
N GLU A 10 13.14 7.95 11.56
CA GLU A 10 13.73 7.53 10.29
C GLU A 10 12.61 7.10 9.33
N ARG A 11 12.70 7.49 8.06
CA ARG A 11 11.61 7.33 7.09
C ARG A 11 12.10 6.79 5.77
N ASN A 12 11.44 5.73 5.34
CA ASN A 12 11.58 5.20 4.01
C ASN A 12 11.10 6.22 2.97
N LYS A 13 11.94 6.43 1.95
CA LYS A 13 11.75 7.40 0.89
C LYS A 13 12.20 6.83 -0.44
N VAL A 14 11.27 6.72 -1.38
CA VAL A 14 11.58 6.42 -2.78
C VAL A 14 11.64 7.73 -3.57
N LYS A 15 12.64 7.86 -4.45
CA LYS A 15 12.78 8.97 -5.40
C LYS A 15 12.69 8.41 -6.81
N LEU A 16 11.86 9.02 -7.65
CA LEU A 16 11.66 8.63 -9.04
C LEU A 16 11.73 9.88 -9.92
N GLU A 17 12.10 9.71 -11.18
CA GLU A 17 12.07 10.79 -12.18
C GLU A 17 11.57 10.22 -13.50
N ASN A 18 10.56 10.87 -14.08
CA ASN A 18 9.98 10.44 -15.34
C ASN A 18 9.39 11.65 -16.08
N ARG A 19 9.65 11.77 -17.39
CA ARG A 19 9.24 12.89 -18.27
C ARG A 19 9.51 14.30 -17.70
N GLY A 20 10.59 14.47 -16.94
CA GLY A 20 10.96 15.75 -16.33
C GLY A 20 10.16 16.12 -15.07
N ILE A 21 9.31 15.22 -14.57
CA ILE A 21 8.67 15.33 -13.26
C ILE A 21 9.48 14.48 -12.27
N LYS A 22 9.85 15.08 -11.14
CA LYS A 22 10.51 14.38 -10.04
C LYS A 22 9.48 14.05 -8.97
N TYR A 23 9.43 12.78 -8.58
CA TYR A 23 8.51 12.28 -7.56
C TYR A 23 9.30 11.89 -6.31
N GLN A 24 8.80 12.27 -5.15
CA GLN A 24 9.32 11.80 -3.86
C GLN A 24 8.16 11.16 -3.09
N LEU A 25 8.28 9.86 -2.82
CA LEU A 25 7.29 9.07 -2.10
C LEU A 25 7.83 8.84 -0.69
N TRP A 26 7.20 9.44 0.31
CA TRP A 26 7.59 9.31 1.72
C TRP A 26 6.55 8.52 2.50
N ARG A 27 6.95 7.46 3.22
CA ARG A 27 6.04 6.74 4.14
C ARG A 27 5.59 7.67 5.28
N LEU A 28 4.30 7.62 5.64
CA LEU A 28 3.68 8.54 6.63
C LEU A 28 3.43 7.97 8.04
N ASP A 29 2.99 6.72 8.16
CA ASP A 29 2.20 6.22 9.29
C ASP A 29 0.76 6.76 9.41
N ASP A 30 -0.04 6.03 10.17
CA ASP A 30 -1.51 6.13 10.20
C ASP A 30 -2.00 7.43 10.87
N SER A 31 -1.21 8.04 11.76
CA SER A 31 -1.57 9.32 12.39
C SER A 31 -1.39 10.46 11.40
N GLU A 32 -0.24 10.49 10.72
CA GLU A 32 0.07 11.56 9.76
C GLU A 32 -0.83 11.50 8.53
N PHE A 33 -1.09 10.30 8.01
CA PHE A 33 -2.03 10.12 6.91
C PHE A 33 -3.43 10.61 7.27
N ARG A 34 -3.98 10.24 8.44
CA ARG A 34 -5.29 10.75 8.91
C ARG A 34 -5.31 12.27 9.01
N ASN A 35 -4.31 12.87 9.63
CA ASN A 35 -4.23 14.32 9.82
C ASN A 35 -4.18 15.08 8.49
N LEU A 36 -3.39 14.60 7.52
CA LEU A 36 -3.34 15.18 6.18
C LEU A 36 -4.62 14.88 5.37
N ARG A 37 -5.26 13.71 5.57
CA ARG A 37 -6.47 13.30 4.86
C ARG A 37 -7.64 14.22 5.13
N PHE A 38 -7.78 14.74 6.36
CA PHE A 38 -8.77 15.77 6.71
C PHE A 38 -8.54 17.10 5.99
N LYS A 39 -7.29 17.44 5.65
CA LYS A 39 -6.90 18.62 4.86
C LYS A 39 -6.62 18.27 3.40
N SER A 40 -7.41 17.39 2.80
CA SER A 40 -7.20 16.95 1.42
C SER A 40 -8.48 16.72 0.64
N LEU A 41 -8.40 16.92 -0.67
CA LEU A 41 -9.49 16.76 -1.62
C LEU A 41 -9.31 15.45 -2.40
N PRO A 42 -10.27 14.52 -2.36
CA PRO A 42 -10.16 13.25 -3.06
C PRO A 42 -10.23 13.44 -4.58
N ILE A 43 -9.34 12.74 -5.28
CA ILE A 43 -9.28 12.74 -6.74
C ILE A 43 -9.95 11.47 -7.23
N ARG A 44 -10.76 11.60 -8.27
CA ARG A 44 -11.48 10.50 -8.90
C ARG A 44 -10.49 9.57 -9.60
N ASP A 45 -10.67 8.26 -9.44
CA ASP A 45 -9.93 7.25 -10.18
C ASP A 45 -10.28 7.17 -11.67
N ASP A 46 -9.31 6.71 -12.47
CA ASP A 46 -9.57 6.24 -13.84
C ASP A 46 -9.74 4.72 -13.83
N TYR A 47 -10.98 4.26 -13.69
CA TYR A 47 -11.31 2.84 -13.65
C TYR A 47 -10.80 2.07 -14.90
N MET A 48 -10.76 2.72 -16.06
CA MET A 48 -10.30 2.08 -17.28
C MET A 48 -8.79 1.77 -17.24
N LEU A 49 -8.00 2.57 -16.54
CA LEU A 49 -6.57 2.29 -16.36
C LEU A 49 -6.35 0.97 -15.61
N TYR A 50 -7.05 0.76 -14.49
CA TYR A 50 -6.96 -0.47 -13.71
C TYR A 50 -7.36 -1.69 -14.53
N VAL A 51 -8.46 -1.59 -15.29
CA VAL A 51 -8.87 -2.65 -16.24
C VAL A 51 -7.78 -2.94 -17.28
N HIS A 52 -7.07 -1.93 -17.80
CA HIS A 52 -5.97 -2.18 -18.74
C HIS A 52 -4.76 -2.84 -18.05
N LEU A 53 -4.36 -2.39 -16.85
CA LEU A 53 -3.27 -2.99 -16.09
C LEU A 53 -3.56 -4.46 -15.76
N ASP A 54 -4.81 -4.79 -15.39
CA ASP A 54 -5.20 -6.16 -15.12
C ASP A 54 -5.31 -7.03 -16.38
N LEU A 55 -5.84 -6.51 -17.49
CA LEU A 55 -5.97 -7.26 -18.74
C LEU A 55 -4.64 -7.50 -19.44
N LEU A 56 -3.72 -6.52 -19.45
CA LEU A 56 -2.43 -6.64 -20.14
C LEU A 56 -1.52 -7.73 -19.55
N GLY A 57 -1.73 -8.10 -18.28
CA GLY A 57 -0.93 -9.13 -17.59
C GLY A 57 -1.63 -10.48 -17.40
N ARG A 58 -2.79 -10.76 -18.02
CA ARG A 58 -3.51 -12.03 -17.81
C ARG A 58 -2.78 -13.27 -18.33
N ASP A 59 -2.02 -13.13 -19.41
CA ASP A 59 -1.22 -14.20 -20.01
C ASP A 59 0.28 -14.10 -19.66
N ASP A 60 0.69 -13.07 -18.89
CA ASP A 60 2.09 -12.81 -18.59
C ASP A 60 2.50 -13.45 -17.26
N LYS A 61 3.38 -14.45 -17.34
CA LYS A 61 4.00 -15.12 -16.17
C LYS A 61 4.92 -14.20 -15.38
N ASP A 62 5.31 -13.06 -15.94
CA ASP A 62 6.12 -12.04 -15.26
C ASP A 62 5.27 -10.99 -14.52
N LYS A 63 3.92 -11.01 -14.58
CA LYS A 63 3.05 -10.12 -13.78
C LYS A 63 3.28 -10.40 -12.29
N LEU A 64 3.46 -9.33 -11.50
CA LEU A 64 3.52 -9.49 -10.05
C LEU A 64 2.19 -9.95 -9.48
N ASN A 65 2.23 -11.00 -8.65
CA ASN A 65 1.11 -11.40 -7.80
C ASN A 65 1.07 -10.58 -6.50
N LEU A 66 -0.02 -10.66 -5.75
CA LEU A 66 -0.24 -9.92 -4.49
C LEU A 66 0.86 -10.14 -3.46
N ALA A 67 1.43 -11.35 -3.36
CA ALA A 67 2.53 -11.64 -2.44
C ALA A 67 3.80 -10.87 -2.82
N GLN A 68 4.12 -10.85 -4.11
CA GLN A 68 5.28 -10.15 -4.66
C GLN A 68 5.12 -8.63 -4.56
N ILE A 69 3.92 -8.10 -4.84
CA ILE A 69 3.56 -6.69 -4.62
C ILE A 69 3.73 -6.32 -3.15
N PHE A 70 3.14 -7.10 -2.24
CA PHE A 70 3.19 -6.88 -0.80
C PHE A 70 4.64 -6.80 -0.29
N VAL A 71 5.49 -7.79 -0.57
CA VAL A 71 6.88 -7.77 -0.08
C VAL A 71 7.71 -6.66 -0.72
N THR A 72 7.43 -6.27 -1.97
CA THR A 72 8.13 -5.17 -2.65
C THR A 72 7.76 -3.83 -2.03
N LEU A 73 6.48 -3.59 -1.74
CA LEU A 73 6.04 -2.39 -1.03
C LEU A 73 6.55 -2.37 0.41
N THR A 74 6.59 -3.51 1.11
CA THR A 74 7.19 -3.62 2.44
C THR A 74 8.70 -3.32 2.42
N TYR A 75 9.43 -3.78 1.42
CA TYR A 75 10.85 -3.43 1.25
C TYR A 75 11.06 -1.93 0.98
N LEU A 76 10.24 -1.34 0.10
CA LEU A 76 10.36 0.07 -0.28
C LEU A 76 9.93 1.06 0.81
N PHE A 77 8.96 0.67 1.65
CA PHE A 77 8.27 1.60 2.54
C PHE A 77 8.20 1.17 4.01
N GLY A 78 8.63 -0.05 4.36
CA GLY A 78 8.48 -0.62 5.71
C GLY A 78 7.07 -1.16 5.94
N ASP A 79 6.65 -1.26 7.19
CA ASP A 79 5.36 -1.88 7.51
C ASP A 79 4.15 -1.17 6.91
N SER A 80 3.17 -2.00 6.55
CA SER A 80 1.86 -1.58 6.06
C SER A 80 1.06 -0.84 7.13
N SER A 81 0.03 -0.10 6.72
CA SER A 81 -0.95 0.50 7.63
C SER A 81 -1.83 -0.55 8.30
N ASN A 82 -2.22 -0.29 9.54
CA ASN A 82 -3.23 -1.09 10.22
C ASN A 82 -4.66 -0.56 9.97
N TRP A 83 -4.81 0.52 9.19
CA TRP A 83 -6.11 1.16 8.92
C TRP A 83 -6.73 0.65 7.61
N ILE A 84 -7.02 -0.65 7.57
CA ILE A 84 -7.62 -1.34 6.41
C ILE A 84 -8.91 -2.07 6.78
N ASP A 85 -9.72 -2.36 5.76
CA ASP A 85 -10.83 -3.31 5.83
C ASP A 85 -10.27 -4.72 5.56
N ASP A 86 -9.88 -5.42 6.64
CA ASP A 86 -9.15 -6.70 6.59
C ASP A 86 -9.97 -7.86 5.99
N TRP A 87 -11.27 -7.68 5.79
CA TRP A 87 -12.12 -8.59 5.03
C TRP A 87 -11.94 -8.44 3.51
N LYS A 88 -11.63 -7.23 3.02
CA LYS A 88 -11.51 -6.91 1.59
C LYS A 88 -10.08 -6.65 1.12
N GLY A 89 -9.18 -6.23 2.00
CA GLY A 89 -7.79 -5.91 1.70
C GLY A 89 -6.86 -6.42 2.79
N THR A 90 -5.56 -6.41 2.53
CA THR A 90 -4.54 -7.04 3.37
C THR A 90 -3.30 -6.16 3.59
N PHE A 91 -3.15 -5.08 2.82
CA PHE A 91 -2.16 -4.04 3.01
C PHE A 91 -2.67 -2.67 2.52
N SER A 92 -2.18 -1.61 3.15
CA SER A 92 -2.21 -0.23 2.68
C SER A 92 -0.85 0.41 2.93
N PHE A 93 -0.39 1.29 2.03
CA PHE A 93 0.87 2.01 2.16
C PHE A 93 0.63 3.52 2.00
N PRO A 94 0.24 4.20 3.10
CA PRO A 94 0.07 5.64 3.14
C PRO A 94 1.38 6.39 2.88
N ILE A 95 1.35 7.20 1.81
CA ILE A 95 2.49 7.92 1.24
C ILE A 95 2.16 9.41 1.06
N LEU A 96 3.09 10.28 1.44
CA LEU A 96 3.15 11.65 0.94
C LEU A 96 3.87 11.65 -0.40
N LEU A 97 3.13 11.91 -1.47
CA LEU A 97 3.64 12.10 -2.82
C LEU A 97 3.94 13.58 -3.05
N ILE A 98 5.20 13.87 -3.28
CA ILE A 98 5.68 15.21 -3.66
C ILE A 98 6.01 15.19 -5.14
N LEU A 99 5.42 16.10 -5.91
CA LEU A 99 5.77 16.34 -7.30
C LEU A 99 6.57 17.63 -7.41
N GLU A 100 7.72 17.58 -8.06
CA GLU A 100 8.56 18.73 -8.39
C GLU A 100 8.61 18.88 -9.91
N LYS A 101 8.03 19.99 -10.41
CA LYS A 101 7.91 20.38 -11.82
C LYS A 101 8.53 21.77 -12.02
N LEU A 102 8.69 22.22 -13.27
CA LEU A 102 9.16 23.59 -13.56
C LEU A 102 8.24 24.68 -12.98
N GLN A 103 6.93 24.40 -12.92
CA GLN A 103 5.91 25.31 -12.42
C GLN A 103 5.88 25.44 -10.90
N GLY A 104 6.53 24.51 -10.16
CA GLY A 104 6.52 24.51 -8.72
C GLY A 104 6.51 23.11 -8.11
N LYS A 105 6.10 23.06 -6.84
CA LYS A 105 6.09 21.87 -6.00
C LYS A 105 4.67 21.63 -5.50
N PHE A 106 4.18 20.40 -5.67
CA PHE A 106 2.81 20.03 -5.34
C PHE A 106 2.78 18.83 -4.40
N PHE A 107 1.80 18.80 -3.50
CA PHE A 107 1.71 17.82 -2.41
C PHE A 107 0.39 17.05 -2.49
N TYR A 108 0.52 15.73 -2.58
CA TYR A 108 -0.60 14.80 -2.63
C TYR A 108 -0.42 13.73 -1.57
N LEU A 109 -1.53 13.22 -1.05
CA LEU A 109 -1.54 11.90 -0.46
C LEU A 109 -1.73 10.87 -1.57
N LEU A 110 -1.01 9.77 -1.44
CA LEU A 110 -1.21 8.54 -2.18
C LEU A 110 -1.41 7.43 -1.16
N ASP A 111 -2.44 6.62 -1.34
CA ASP A 111 -2.55 5.32 -0.68
C ASP A 111 -2.44 4.21 -1.74
N ILE A 112 -1.55 3.26 -1.49
CA ILE A 112 -1.30 2.09 -2.32
C ILE A 112 -1.76 0.87 -1.53
N TYR A 113 -2.87 0.25 -1.94
CA TYR A 113 -3.53 -0.78 -1.14
C TYR A 113 -4.14 -1.85 -2.06
N ASP A 114 -4.31 -3.06 -1.54
CA ASP A 114 -5.13 -4.06 -2.21
C ASP A 114 -6.60 -3.95 -1.76
N ASN A 115 -7.51 -4.17 -2.69
CA ASN A 115 -8.91 -4.40 -2.38
C ASN A 115 -9.46 -5.44 -3.34
N ARG A 116 -9.97 -6.54 -2.80
CA ARG A 116 -10.56 -7.67 -3.53
C ARG A 116 -9.61 -8.35 -4.52
N GLY A 117 -8.31 -8.32 -4.21
CA GLY A 117 -7.24 -8.87 -5.04
C GLY A 117 -6.70 -7.94 -6.13
N THR A 118 -7.25 -6.73 -6.27
CA THR A 118 -6.73 -5.71 -7.20
C THR A 118 -5.93 -4.65 -6.44
N LEU A 119 -4.80 -4.24 -7.01
CA LEU A 119 -3.97 -3.14 -6.51
C LEU A 119 -4.54 -1.78 -6.93
N TYR A 120 -4.77 -0.89 -5.96
CA TYR A 120 -5.31 0.46 -6.16
C TYR A 120 -4.35 1.57 -5.74
N PHE A 121 -4.52 2.74 -6.36
CA PHE A 121 -3.75 3.96 -6.11
C PHE A 121 -4.72 5.14 -5.90
N ILE A 122 -5.18 5.38 -4.68
CA ILE A 122 -6.05 6.55 -4.41
C ILE A 122 -5.20 7.79 -4.17
N PHE A 123 -5.56 8.89 -4.85
CA PHE A 123 -4.89 10.19 -4.71
C PHE A 123 -5.78 11.21 -4.00
N TYR A 124 -5.17 12.06 -3.17
CA TYR A 124 -5.81 13.25 -2.61
C TYR A 124 -4.89 14.47 -2.78
N ARG A 125 -5.40 15.61 -3.27
CA ARG A 125 -4.63 16.88 -3.26
C ARG A 125 -4.66 17.46 -1.85
N ILE A 126 -3.49 17.66 -1.23
CA ILE A 126 -3.39 18.29 0.09
C ILE A 126 -3.66 19.80 -0.03
N LEU A 127 -4.40 20.36 0.90
CA LEU A 127 -4.62 21.80 1.06
C LEU A 127 -3.62 22.36 2.07
N GLU A 128 -2.74 23.25 1.62
CA GLU A 128 -1.66 23.84 2.42
C GLU A 128 -2.14 25.04 3.28
N ALA A 129 -3.30 25.60 2.93
CA ALA A 129 -4.02 26.59 3.71
C ALA A 129 -5.41 26.04 4.07
N ASP A 130 -5.98 26.52 5.18
CA ASP A 130 -7.37 26.23 5.52
C ASP A 130 -8.30 27.01 4.58
N VAL A 131 -9.07 26.29 3.76
CA VAL A 131 -9.98 26.89 2.78
C VAL A 131 -11.43 26.54 3.13
N GLU A 132 -12.19 27.55 3.55
CA GLU A 132 -13.60 27.39 3.88
C GLU A 132 -14.44 26.98 2.64
N GLY A 133 -15.50 26.21 2.86
CA GLY A 133 -16.44 25.81 1.82
C GLY A 133 -16.04 24.60 0.97
N TYR A 134 -14.87 23.99 1.20
CA TYR A 134 -14.47 22.78 0.49
C TYR A 134 -15.01 21.50 1.15
N ASP A 135 -15.93 20.83 0.45
CA ASP A 135 -16.31 19.46 0.77
C ASP A 135 -15.16 18.48 0.45
N THR A 136 -14.71 17.72 1.45
CA THR A 136 -13.62 16.72 1.40
C THR A 136 -14.10 15.29 1.14
N GLN A 137 -15.41 15.11 0.93
CA GLN A 137 -16.06 13.85 0.55
C GLN A 137 -16.34 13.78 -0.96
N ILE A 138 -16.52 14.92 -1.64
CA ILE A 138 -16.78 14.98 -3.08
C ILE A 138 -15.50 14.66 -3.89
N LEU A 139 -15.54 13.58 -4.66
CA LEU A 139 -14.52 13.23 -5.66
C LEU A 139 -14.37 14.33 -6.71
N ARG A 140 -13.13 14.71 -7.02
CA ARG A 140 -12.79 15.77 -7.98
C ARG A 140 -12.01 15.21 -9.16
N GLU A 141 -12.13 15.82 -10.33
CA GLU A 141 -11.18 15.52 -11.41
C GLU A 141 -9.78 16.05 -11.06
N PRO A 142 -8.71 15.49 -11.66
CA PRO A 142 -7.33 15.90 -11.41
C PRO A 142 -7.08 17.39 -11.67
N PHE A 143 -6.11 17.95 -10.95
CA PHE A 143 -5.73 19.35 -11.06
C PHE A 143 -4.77 19.50 -12.26
N GLU A 144 -5.33 19.77 -13.44
CA GLU A 144 -4.65 19.69 -14.74
C GLU A 144 -3.29 20.40 -14.84
N LEU A 145 -3.12 21.54 -14.15
CA LEU A 145 -1.85 22.30 -14.14
C LEU A 145 -0.81 21.72 -13.16
N GLU A 146 -1.25 20.98 -12.15
CA GLU A 146 -0.42 20.44 -11.07
C GLU A 146 -0.04 18.97 -11.36
N PHE A 147 -1.05 18.11 -11.51
CA PHE A 147 -0.93 16.68 -11.77
C PHE A 147 -2.14 16.22 -12.59
N SER A 148 -2.00 16.22 -13.93
CA SER A 148 -3.12 15.93 -14.85
C SER A 148 -3.55 14.47 -14.82
N ARG A 149 -4.72 14.15 -15.40
CA ARG A 149 -5.15 12.76 -15.58
C ARG A 149 -4.10 11.92 -16.32
N GLN A 150 -3.49 12.49 -17.36
CA GLN A 150 -2.46 11.81 -18.14
C GLN A 150 -1.19 11.58 -17.32
N GLU A 151 -0.78 12.56 -16.51
CA GLU A 151 0.38 12.44 -15.62
C GLU A 151 0.14 11.41 -14.50
N ILE A 152 -1.05 11.39 -13.89
CA ILE A 152 -1.44 10.38 -12.88
C ILE A 152 -1.40 8.98 -13.49
N ASN A 153 -2.09 8.78 -14.62
CA ASN A 153 -2.13 7.47 -15.27
C ASN A 153 -0.72 7.00 -15.66
N HIS A 154 0.11 7.91 -16.17
CA HIS A 154 1.49 7.58 -16.53
C HIS A 154 2.38 7.29 -15.30
N PHE A 155 2.18 8.01 -14.19
CA PHE A 155 2.86 7.72 -12.92
C PHE A 155 2.47 6.33 -12.40
N ILE A 156 1.19 5.97 -12.41
CA ILE A 156 0.71 4.64 -11.99
C ILE A 156 1.36 3.54 -12.85
N SER A 157 1.29 3.63 -14.18
CA SER A 157 1.92 2.62 -15.07
C SER A 157 3.44 2.54 -14.91
N TYR A 158 4.11 3.68 -14.75
CA TYR A 158 5.55 3.72 -14.49
C TYR A 158 5.90 3.10 -13.13
N PHE A 159 5.10 3.36 -12.10
CA PHE A 159 5.32 2.81 -10.77
C PHE A 159 5.04 1.30 -10.72
N HIS A 160 4.06 0.80 -11.47
CA HIS A 160 3.83 -0.64 -11.63
C HIS A 160 5.07 -1.35 -12.21
N GLY A 161 5.61 -0.85 -13.32
CA GLY A 161 6.87 -1.37 -13.89
C GLY A 161 8.09 -1.18 -12.99
N TYR A 162 8.11 -0.14 -12.14
CA TYR A 162 9.13 0.03 -11.10
C TYR A 162 9.02 -1.05 -10.03
N LEU A 163 7.81 -1.43 -9.58
CA LEU A 163 7.61 -2.54 -8.65
C LEU A 163 8.09 -3.86 -9.26
N GLU A 164 7.75 -4.15 -10.52
CA GLU A 164 8.23 -5.34 -11.24
C GLU A 164 9.76 -5.43 -11.28
N GLY A 165 10.42 -4.34 -11.69
CA GLY A 165 11.88 -4.27 -11.74
C GLY A 165 12.53 -4.32 -10.36
N CYS A 166 11.89 -3.73 -9.35
CA CYS A 166 12.32 -3.79 -7.96
C CYS A 166 12.26 -5.23 -7.43
N PHE A 167 11.11 -5.90 -7.54
CA PHE A 167 10.93 -7.29 -7.13
C PHE A 167 11.96 -8.22 -7.77
N LYS A 168 12.12 -8.15 -9.10
CA LYS A 168 13.11 -8.94 -9.85
C LYS A 168 14.54 -8.74 -9.35
N SER A 169 14.85 -7.56 -8.80
CA SER A 169 16.17 -7.22 -8.23
C SER A 169 16.34 -7.64 -6.76
N ILE A 170 15.29 -7.57 -5.94
CA ILE A 170 15.37 -7.82 -4.48
C ILE A 170 14.99 -9.23 -4.06
N LYS A 171 14.33 -10.04 -4.91
CA LYS A 171 13.80 -11.36 -4.52
C LYS A 171 14.84 -12.33 -3.95
N ALA A 172 16.12 -12.20 -4.31
CA ALA A 172 17.22 -13.01 -3.78
C ALA A 172 17.86 -12.44 -2.49
N LEU A 173 17.38 -11.28 -2.02
CA LEU A 173 17.86 -10.54 -0.85
C LEU A 173 16.80 -10.45 0.26
N LEU A 174 15.52 -10.73 -0.06
CA LEU A 174 14.44 -10.74 0.91
C LEU A 174 14.54 -11.98 1.81
N PRO A 175 14.32 -11.86 3.13
CA PRO A 175 14.32 -13.01 4.02
C PRO A 175 13.15 -13.95 3.72
N SER A 176 13.47 -15.22 3.49
CA SER A 176 12.58 -16.34 3.14
C SER A 176 11.71 -16.84 4.31
N GLU A 177 11.08 -15.93 5.06
CA GLU A 177 10.11 -16.33 6.08
C GLU A 177 8.78 -16.72 5.42
N ASN A 178 8.38 -17.98 5.57
CA ASN A 178 7.07 -18.45 5.10
C ASN A 178 5.94 -17.62 5.75
N PHE A 179 5.00 -17.16 4.94
CA PHE A 179 3.82 -16.42 5.40
C PHE A 179 2.65 -16.61 4.46
N PHE A 180 1.44 -16.34 4.96
CA PHE A 180 0.29 -16.12 4.09
C PHE A 180 -0.60 -14.97 4.57
N ARG A 181 -1.39 -14.41 3.65
CA ARG A 181 -2.42 -13.38 3.86
C ARG A 181 -3.73 -13.84 3.22
N LYS A 182 -4.84 -13.30 3.70
CA LYS A 182 -6.22 -13.76 3.47
C LYS A 182 -7.09 -12.60 3.01
N ILE A 183 -7.69 -12.66 1.81
CA ILE A 183 -8.75 -11.73 1.37
C ILE A 183 -10.06 -12.50 1.36
N GLY A 184 -10.78 -12.44 2.48
CA GLY A 184 -11.98 -13.25 2.70
C GLY A 184 -13.12 -12.92 1.74
N SER A 185 -13.30 -11.65 1.36
CA SER A 185 -14.42 -11.24 0.49
C SER A 185 -14.41 -11.81 -0.93
N ASN A 186 -13.29 -12.42 -1.33
CA ASN A 186 -13.05 -12.95 -2.67
C ASN A 186 -12.41 -14.34 -2.64
N HIS A 187 -12.30 -14.97 -1.46
CA HIS A 187 -11.63 -16.25 -1.27
C HIS A 187 -10.21 -16.30 -1.90
N ILE A 188 -9.38 -15.29 -1.61
CA ILE A 188 -7.99 -15.25 -2.12
C ILE A 188 -7.02 -15.50 -0.97
N ILE A 189 -6.08 -16.42 -1.17
CA ILE A 189 -4.94 -16.63 -0.28
C ILE A 189 -3.67 -16.38 -1.07
N TYR A 190 -2.75 -15.58 -0.54
CA TYR A 190 -1.46 -15.36 -1.16
C TYR A 190 -0.34 -15.35 -0.11
N GLY A 191 0.89 -15.61 -0.53
CA GLY A 191 2.01 -15.65 0.41
C GLY A 191 3.31 -16.14 -0.19
N TYR A 192 4.17 -16.66 0.68
CA TYR A 192 5.43 -17.29 0.35
C TYR A 192 5.55 -18.61 1.10
N LYS A 193 5.80 -19.71 0.36
CA LYS A 193 5.99 -21.06 0.88
C LYS A 193 6.90 -21.84 -0.07
N ASP A 194 7.70 -22.76 0.46
CA ASP A 194 8.55 -23.67 -0.32
C ASP A 194 9.41 -22.97 -1.40
N ASP A 195 10.04 -21.87 -1.00
CA ASP A 195 10.85 -20.95 -1.81
C ASP A 195 10.11 -20.18 -2.94
N ASP A 196 8.78 -20.29 -3.05
CA ASP A 196 7.98 -19.63 -4.11
C ASP A 196 6.87 -18.70 -3.58
N TYR A 197 6.50 -17.71 -4.39
CA TYR A 197 5.45 -16.74 -4.11
C TYR A 197 4.14 -17.16 -4.78
N PHE A 198 3.10 -17.42 -3.99
CA PHE A 198 1.82 -17.92 -4.48
C PHE A 198 0.68 -16.91 -4.34
N GLU A 199 -0.31 -17.03 -5.21
CA GLU A 199 -1.63 -16.41 -5.11
C GLU A 199 -2.65 -17.42 -5.66
N GLU A 200 -3.58 -17.83 -4.81
CA GLU A 200 -4.58 -18.87 -5.07
C GLU A 200 -5.98 -18.28 -4.83
N HIS A 201 -6.90 -18.54 -5.77
CA HIS A 201 -8.30 -18.11 -5.75
C HIS A 201 -9.18 -19.36 -5.64
N TYR A 202 -10.17 -19.36 -4.75
CA TYR A 202 -11.04 -20.52 -4.52
C TYR A 202 -12.50 -20.21 -4.86
N GLU A 203 -13.17 -21.14 -5.54
CA GLU A 203 -14.54 -20.96 -6.02
C GLU A 203 -15.57 -21.04 -4.86
N SER A 204 -15.20 -21.70 -3.76
CA SER A 204 -16.08 -21.91 -2.59
C SER A 204 -15.44 -21.49 -1.26
N GLN A 205 -16.31 -21.17 -0.30
CA GLN A 205 -15.92 -20.83 1.07
C GLN A 205 -15.32 -22.05 1.80
N GLU A 206 -15.77 -23.25 1.44
CA GLU A 206 -15.29 -24.53 1.95
C GLU A 206 -13.85 -24.80 1.50
N GLU A 207 -13.53 -24.68 0.21
CA GLU A 207 -12.17 -24.85 -0.32
C GLU A 207 -11.21 -23.82 0.26
N TYR A 208 -11.63 -22.56 0.33
CA TYR A 208 -10.88 -21.47 0.95
C TYR A 208 -10.53 -21.76 2.42
N GLN A 209 -11.50 -22.24 3.21
CA GLN A 209 -11.29 -22.57 4.61
C GLN A 209 -10.34 -23.78 4.78
N VAL A 210 -10.50 -24.82 3.96
CA VAL A 210 -9.59 -25.99 3.96
C VAL A 210 -8.16 -25.58 3.59
N ALA A 211 -7.98 -24.66 2.64
CA ALA A 211 -6.65 -24.14 2.28
C ALA A 211 -5.98 -23.35 3.42
N ILE A 212 -6.75 -22.54 4.16
CA ILE A 212 -6.27 -21.85 5.37
C ILE A 212 -5.81 -22.87 6.42
N GLU A 213 -6.65 -23.85 6.75
CA GLU A 213 -6.36 -24.86 7.76
C GLU A 213 -5.10 -25.68 7.40
N ASN A 214 -4.91 -26.02 6.13
CA ASN A 214 -3.70 -26.71 5.67
C ASN A 214 -2.43 -25.86 5.85
N LEU A 215 -2.47 -24.56 5.56
CA LEU A 215 -1.32 -23.65 5.76
C LEU A 215 -0.99 -23.46 7.25
N GLU A 216 -2.02 -23.34 8.10
CA GLU A 216 -1.87 -23.22 9.55
C GLU A 216 -1.33 -24.52 10.17
N LEU A 217 -1.75 -25.70 9.67
CA LEU A 217 -1.20 -27.01 10.06
C LEU A 217 0.26 -27.22 9.62
N MET A 218 0.70 -26.57 8.54
CA MET A 218 2.11 -26.53 8.13
C MET A 218 2.98 -25.60 9.00
N GLY A 219 2.39 -24.94 10.01
CA GLY A 219 3.09 -24.00 10.88
C GLY A 219 3.41 -22.66 10.22
N ILE A 220 2.84 -22.38 9.04
CA ILE A 220 2.97 -21.09 8.37
C ILE A 220 2.07 -20.10 9.09
N SER A 221 2.63 -19.00 9.59
CA SER A 221 1.84 -17.98 10.28
C SER A 221 1.10 -17.10 9.27
N SER A 222 -0.17 -16.79 9.59
CA SER A 222 -0.86 -15.72 8.89
C SER A 222 -0.30 -14.38 9.34
N LYS A 223 0.10 -13.50 8.40
CA LYS A 223 0.54 -12.12 8.70
C LYS A 223 -0.64 -11.16 8.99
N THR A 224 -1.67 -11.66 9.68
CA THR A 224 -2.72 -10.85 10.29
C THR A 224 -2.17 -9.99 11.42
N ILE A 225 -2.79 -8.83 11.63
CA ILE A 225 -2.33 -7.83 12.60
C ILE A 225 -2.59 -8.35 14.03
N GLN A 226 -1.52 -8.84 14.66
CA GLN A 226 -1.42 -9.26 16.07
C GLN A 226 -2.35 -10.42 16.48
N ASP A 227 -1.75 -11.53 16.93
CA ASP A 227 -2.47 -12.51 17.75
C ASP A 227 -3.08 -11.78 18.95
N VAL A 228 -4.41 -11.88 19.09
CA VAL A 228 -5.16 -11.23 20.15
C VAL A 228 -4.68 -11.68 21.52
N ASN A 229 -4.21 -12.93 21.68
CA ASN A 229 -3.67 -13.40 22.96
C ASN A 229 -2.33 -12.73 23.29
N SER A 230 -1.43 -12.59 22.32
CA SER A 230 -0.16 -11.86 22.45
C SER A 230 -0.38 -10.36 22.75
N LEU A 231 -1.37 -9.74 22.10
CA LEU A 231 -1.76 -8.35 22.37
C LEU A 231 -2.36 -8.19 23.78
N LEU A 232 -3.28 -9.08 24.18
CA LEU A 232 -3.84 -9.10 25.52
C LEU A 232 -2.76 -9.36 26.58
N GLN A 233 -1.81 -10.27 26.34
CA GLN A 233 -0.66 -10.50 27.22
C GLN A 233 0.24 -9.27 27.31
N MET A 234 0.57 -8.59 26.22
CA MET A 234 1.35 -7.34 26.25
C MET A 234 0.65 -6.25 27.09
N ILE A 235 -0.66 -6.05 26.88
CA ILE A 235 -1.47 -5.07 27.62
C ILE A 235 -1.57 -5.44 29.12
N THR A 236 -1.80 -6.71 29.44
CA THR A 236 -1.99 -7.17 30.83
C THR A 236 -0.70 -7.38 31.60
N SER A 237 0.43 -7.57 30.92
CA SER A 237 1.77 -7.68 31.54
C SER A 237 2.40 -6.33 31.87
N GLY A 238 1.79 -5.23 31.41
CA GLY A 238 2.17 -3.87 31.80
C GLY A 238 3.48 -3.36 31.20
N THR A 239 4.03 -4.02 30.18
CA THR A 239 5.28 -3.61 29.52
C THR A 239 5.05 -2.39 28.62
N VAL A 240 4.98 -1.21 29.24
CA VAL A 240 5.16 0.06 28.52
C VAL A 240 6.60 0.10 28.02
N ALA A 241 6.79 -0.21 26.73
CA ALA A 241 8.05 0.00 26.04
C ALA A 241 8.31 1.51 25.89
N ASN A 242 8.87 2.12 26.95
CA ASN A 242 9.71 3.29 26.79
C ASN A 242 11.06 2.83 26.24
N GLU A 243 11.35 3.14 24.99
CA GLU A 243 12.52 3.94 24.54
C GLU A 243 12.47 4.24 23.04
#